data_AF-A0A814F4C2-F1
#
_entry.id   AF-A0A814F4C2-F1
#
_cell.length_a   1.000
_cell.length_b   1.000
_cell.length_c   1.000
_cell.angle_alpha   90.00
_cell.angle_beta   90.00
_cell.angle_gamma   90.00
#
_symmetry.space_group_name_H-M   'P 1'
#
loop_
_entity.id
_entity.type
_entity.pdbx_description
1 polymer ?
#
loop_
_entity_poly.entity_id
_entity_poly.type
_entity_poly.pdbx_seq_one_letter_code
_entity_poly.pdbx_strand_id
1 'polypeptide(L)'
;MKVATFNIPPAPPRPDFDSSRAKLQKLSDSESILTKEEYDKMKQELEAEYLAMFKKTVSMHEVFLQRLAAHPILRSDNNFRVFLEYKEDLSVRGKNAKEQISGFFKTLTKTADEVLLANQKENDEFFERQKQFLLTYNTKIKDATTAADKSTRAHKTVADTYIKLSSGFNTLATSDKTDLSRYLLLVADFFEKARKLESRVQSDMDLKLSDTLRYYMRDSKAALDLMYRRSRCLADFETANKNLDRARLKNKEVQQAETAQQNVKQKFETISEKAKDELNDFKTRRVQMFRKNLIELTELQVKHAKAQIQMIKGVLQQTETLS
;
A
#
# COMPACT_ATOMS: atom_id res chain seq x y z
N MET A 1 -5.33 17.57 -19.62
CA MET A 1 -6.27 16.60 -20.23
C MET A 1 -5.67 15.20 -20.49
N LYS A 2 -4.36 14.95 -20.27
CA LYS A 2 -3.69 13.67 -20.63
C LYS A 2 -3.87 12.50 -19.64
N VAL A 3 -4.39 12.74 -18.44
CA VAL A 3 -4.46 11.75 -17.35
C VAL A 3 -5.79 10.96 -17.34
N ALA A 4 -6.77 11.40 -18.13
CA ALA A 4 -8.14 10.91 -18.06
C ALA A 4 -8.34 9.48 -18.61
N THR A 5 -7.34 8.88 -19.26
CA THR A 5 -7.49 7.62 -20.02
C THR A 5 -6.66 6.44 -19.50
N PHE A 6 -5.89 6.59 -18.41
CA PHE A 6 -5.00 5.54 -17.90
C PHE A 6 -5.25 5.20 -16.44
N ASN A 7 -4.80 4.00 -16.04
CA ASN A 7 -4.71 3.60 -14.65
C ASN A 7 -3.43 4.20 -14.03
N ILE A 8 -3.57 5.27 -13.25
CA ILE A 8 -2.41 5.94 -12.65
C ILE A 8 -1.88 5.06 -11.52
N PRO A 9 -0.56 4.80 -11.45
CA PRO A 9 0.02 4.11 -10.32
C PRO A 9 -0.35 4.78 -9.00
N PRO A 10 -0.66 4.02 -7.94
CA PRO A 10 -1.01 4.61 -6.66
C PRO A 10 0.21 5.32 -6.08
N ALA A 11 0.01 6.56 -5.63
CA ALA A 11 1.08 7.32 -5.01
C ALA A 11 1.58 6.61 -3.73
N PRO A 12 2.91 6.58 -3.49
CA PRO A 12 3.47 6.07 -2.25
C PRO A 12 2.85 6.78 -1.04
N PRO A 13 2.58 6.08 0.07
CA PRO A 13 2.15 6.73 1.30
C PRO A 13 3.27 7.63 1.84
N ARG A 14 2.89 8.74 2.49
CA ARG A 14 3.85 9.58 3.20
C ARG A 14 4.42 8.76 4.38
N PRO A 15 5.75 8.59 4.47
CA PRO A 15 6.37 7.92 5.61
C PRO A 15 6.26 8.77 6.87
N ASP A 16 6.10 8.12 8.02
CA ASP A 16 6.05 8.77 9.34
C ASP A 16 7.44 8.79 9.99
N PHE A 17 8.31 9.63 9.45
CA PHE A 17 9.64 9.86 10.05
C PHE A 17 9.58 10.67 11.34
N ASP A 18 8.47 11.37 11.61
CA ASP A 18 8.33 12.22 12.78
C ASP A 18 8.21 11.39 14.06
N SER A 19 7.49 10.27 14.00
CA SER A 19 7.44 9.29 15.09
C SER A 19 8.82 8.72 15.42
N SER A 20 9.62 8.33 14.41
CA SER A 20 10.99 7.83 14.63
C SER A 20 11.91 8.89 15.24
N ARG A 21 11.84 10.14 14.76
CA ARG A 21 12.58 11.26 15.35
C ARG A 21 12.18 11.50 16.81
N ALA A 22 10.88 11.44 17.12
CA ALA A 22 10.40 11.61 18.49
C ALA A 22 10.89 10.50 19.43
N LYS A 23 10.99 9.24 18.96
CA LYS A 23 11.57 8.15 19.75
C LYS A 23 13.06 8.36 20.02
N LEU A 24 13.83 8.77 19.01
CA LEU A 24 15.26 9.08 19.15
C LEU A 24 15.49 10.26 20.10
N GLN A 25 14.66 11.30 20.02
CA GLN A 25 14.73 12.43 20.95
C GLN A 25 14.48 11.98 22.39
N LYS A 26 13.42 11.18 22.64
CA LYS A 26 13.13 10.66 23.98
C LYS A 26 14.25 9.79 24.55
N LEU A 27 14.92 9.01 23.69
CA LEU A 27 16.09 8.25 24.11
C LEU A 27 17.23 9.19 24.53
N SER A 28 17.51 10.22 23.74
CA SER A 28 18.49 11.25 24.08
C SER A 28 18.19 11.94 25.42
N ASP A 29 16.92 12.25 25.68
CA ASP A 29 16.49 12.87 26.94
C ASP A 29 16.66 11.93 28.15
N SER A 30 16.76 10.61 27.91
CA SER A 30 16.91 9.58 28.95
C SER A 30 18.36 9.12 29.15
N GLU A 31 19.33 9.73 28.46
CA GLU A 31 20.75 9.31 28.47
C GLU A 31 21.36 9.29 29.87
N SER A 32 20.98 10.24 30.74
CA SER A 32 21.52 10.33 32.11
C SER A 32 20.96 9.28 33.08
N ILE A 33 19.93 8.53 32.67
CA ILE A 33 19.20 7.57 33.53
C ILE A 33 19.57 6.13 33.17
N LEU A 34 19.95 5.89 31.91
CA LEU A 34 20.30 4.57 31.39
C LEU A 34 21.79 4.28 31.59
N THR A 35 22.13 3.00 31.73
CA THR A 35 23.54 2.61 31.57
C THR A 35 23.99 2.83 30.13
N LYS A 36 25.29 3.02 29.93
CA LYS A 36 25.86 3.19 28.59
C LYS A 36 25.49 2.03 27.66
N GLU A 37 25.54 0.80 28.16
CA GLU A 37 25.19 -0.40 27.40
C GLU A 37 23.70 -0.44 27.01
N GLU A 38 22.80 -0.07 27.91
CA GLU A 38 21.36 0.00 27.62
C GLU A 38 21.04 1.11 26.61
N TYR A 39 21.66 2.28 26.76
CA TYR A 39 21.49 3.39 25.84
C TYR A 39 21.95 3.01 24.43
N ASP A 40 23.17 2.48 24.30
CA ASP A 40 23.74 2.08 23.01
C ASP A 40 22.89 1.00 22.34
N LYS A 41 22.39 0.04 23.12
CA LYS A 41 21.49 -1.02 22.62
C LYS A 41 20.16 -0.44 22.11
N MET A 42 19.51 0.44 22.89
CA MET A 42 18.24 1.07 22.48
C MET A 42 18.42 1.97 21.26
N LYS A 43 19.54 2.69 21.19
CA LYS A 43 19.88 3.54 20.05
C LYS A 43 20.03 2.72 18.77
N GLN A 44 20.79 1.64 18.82
CA GLN A 44 20.95 0.72 17.68
C GLN A 44 19.61 0.13 17.23
N GLU A 45 18.71 -0.22 18.16
CA GLU A 45 17.38 -0.73 17.81
C GLU A 45 16.53 0.35 17.08
N LEU A 46 16.55 1.60 17.56
CA LEU A 46 15.82 2.70 16.92
C LEU A 46 16.40 3.09 15.55
N GLU A 47 17.73 3.10 15.41
CA GLU A 47 18.39 3.36 14.13
C GLU A 47 18.09 2.26 13.11
N ALA A 48 18.02 1.00 13.54
CA ALA A 48 17.61 -0.11 12.69
C ALA A 48 16.15 0.00 12.24
N GLU A 49 15.23 0.39 13.14
CA GLU A 49 13.82 0.65 12.81
C GLU A 49 13.70 1.80 11.78
N TYR A 50 14.42 2.90 12.01
CA TYR A 50 14.47 4.03 11.08
C TYR A 50 14.98 3.60 9.70
N LEU A 51 16.11 2.88 9.64
CA LEU A 51 16.71 2.43 8.39
C LEU A 51 15.79 1.47 7.63
N ALA A 52 15.07 0.60 8.33
CA ALA A 52 14.08 -0.29 7.73
C ALA A 52 12.94 0.52 7.09
N MET A 53 12.38 1.51 7.81
CA MET A 53 11.34 2.38 7.27
C MET A 53 11.84 3.22 6.08
N PHE A 54 13.08 3.72 6.14
CA PHE A 54 13.71 4.44 5.04
C PHE A 54 13.82 3.56 3.80
N LYS A 55 14.39 2.35 3.91
CA LYS A 55 14.52 1.40 2.80
C LYS A 55 13.17 1.03 2.19
N LYS A 56 12.17 0.78 3.03
CA LYS A 56 10.79 0.53 2.60
C LYS A 56 10.22 1.73 1.83
N THR A 57 10.44 2.94 2.33
CA THR A 57 10.01 4.18 1.67
C THR A 57 10.65 4.33 0.30
N VAL A 58 11.98 4.19 0.23
CA VAL A 58 12.73 4.27 -1.03
C VAL A 58 12.21 3.25 -2.03
N SER A 59 12.05 1.99 -1.62
CA SER A 59 11.54 0.93 -2.51
C SER A 59 10.14 1.23 -3.05
N MET A 60 9.23 1.75 -2.22
CA MET A 60 7.89 2.16 -2.67
C MET A 60 7.94 3.30 -3.70
N HIS A 61 8.80 4.31 -3.47
CA HIS A 61 8.96 5.43 -4.40
C HIS A 61 9.64 5.00 -5.69
N GLU A 62 10.64 4.12 -5.60
CA GLU A 62 11.33 3.56 -6.76
C GLU A 62 10.36 2.81 -7.66
N VAL A 63 9.55 1.89 -7.12
CA VAL A 63 8.54 1.15 -7.90
C VAL A 63 7.52 2.10 -8.56
N PHE A 64 7.10 3.14 -7.85
CA PHE A 64 6.20 4.16 -8.39
C PHE A 64 6.84 4.90 -9.58
N LEU A 65 8.07 5.39 -9.43
CA LEU A 65 8.78 6.11 -10.48
C LEU A 65 9.10 5.20 -11.68
N GLN A 66 9.49 3.95 -11.43
CA GLN A 66 9.69 2.94 -12.48
C GLN A 66 8.40 2.68 -13.26
N ARG A 67 7.23 2.63 -12.61
CA ARG A 67 5.95 2.52 -13.32
C ARG A 67 5.66 3.72 -14.21
N LEU A 68 5.93 4.94 -13.74
CA LEU A 68 5.77 6.14 -14.55
C LEU A 68 6.71 6.14 -15.76
N ALA A 69 7.99 5.76 -15.55
CA ALA A 69 9.00 5.72 -16.59
C ALA A 69 8.79 4.60 -17.62
N ALA A 70 8.26 3.45 -17.21
CA ALA A 70 7.95 2.34 -18.11
C ALA A 70 6.70 2.58 -18.96
N HIS A 71 5.79 3.44 -18.50
CA HIS A 71 4.54 3.71 -19.21
C HIS A 71 4.79 4.57 -20.47
N PRO A 72 4.37 4.15 -21.69
CA PRO A 72 4.71 4.81 -22.96
C PRO A 72 4.35 6.31 -23.02
N ILE A 73 3.25 6.69 -22.38
CA ILE A 73 2.77 8.08 -22.34
C ILE A 73 3.30 8.87 -21.12
N LEU A 74 3.21 8.32 -19.89
CA LEU A 74 3.61 9.04 -18.67
C LEU A 74 5.11 9.37 -18.65
N ARG A 75 5.96 8.52 -19.24
CA ARG A 75 7.40 8.78 -19.37
C ARG A 75 7.73 10.07 -20.14
N SER A 76 6.80 10.52 -20.98
CA SER A 76 6.95 11.72 -21.82
C SER A 76 6.18 12.92 -21.25
N ASP A 77 5.65 12.81 -20.03
CA ASP A 77 4.98 13.93 -19.37
C ASP A 77 5.98 15.00 -18.94
N ASN A 78 5.62 16.27 -19.18
CA ASN A 78 6.51 17.40 -18.89
C ASN A 78 6.75 17.56 -17.38
N ASN A 79 5.70 17.40 -16.55
CA ASN A 79 5.86 17.53 -15.11
C ASN A 79 6.70 16.38 -14.55
N PHE A 80 6.58 15.17 -15.12
CA PHE A 80 7.42 14.05 -14.72
C PHE A 80 8.90 14.29 -15.04
N ARG A 81 9.22 14.86 -16.22
CA ARG A 81 10.60 15.26 -16.55
C ARG A 81 11.13 16.34 -15.63
N VAL A 82 10.35 17.40 -15.42
CA VAL A 82 10.72 18.48 -14.47
C VAL A 82 10.94 17.90 -13.08
N PHE A 83 10.05 17.02 -12.60
CA PHE A 83 10.21 16.37 -11.29
C PHE A 83 11.52 15.58 -11.15
N LEU A 84 12.02 14.96 -12.23
CA LEU A 84 13.25 14.17 -12.21
C LEU A 84 14.52 14.99 -12.44
N GLU A 85 14.44 16.05 -13.24
CA GLU A 85 15.62 16.77 -13.75
C GLU A 85 15.82 18.16 -13.10
N TYR A 86 14.80 18.69 -12.41
CA TYR A 86 14.91 19.99 -11.77
C TYR A 86 15.83 19.93 -10.56
N LYS A 87 16.80 20.86 -10.53
CA LYS A 87 17.92 20.84 -9.57
C LYS A 87 17.67 21.68 -8.31
N GLU A 88 16.68 22.55 -8.32
CA GLU A 88 16.34 23.41 -7.18
C GLU A 88 15.10 22.88 -6.46
N ASP A 89 14.71 23.54 -5.38
CA ASP A 89 13.51 23.17 -4.62
C ASP A 89 12.24 23.46 -5.42
N LEU A 90 11.47 22.40 -5.70
CA LEU A 90 10.14 22.51 -6.27
C LEU A 90 9.15 23.01 -5.20
N SER A 91 8.78 24.29 -5.26
CA SER A 91 7.66 24.81 -4.47
C SER A 91 6.33 24.43 -5.14
N VAL A 92 5.76 23.29 -4.76
CA VAL A 92 4.43 22.89 -5.23
C VAL A 92 3.39 23.66 -4.42
N ARG A 93 2.61 24.53 -5.07
CA ARG A 93 1.50 25.27 -4.43
C ARG A 93 0.59 24.29 -3.68
N GLY A 94 0.43 24.50 -2.37
CA GLY A 94 -0.53 23.76 -1.55
C GLY A 94 -1.96 23.93 -2.05
N LYS A 95 -2.79 22.89 -1.91
CA LYS A 95 -4.21 22.95 -2.27
C LYS A 95 -4.91 24.01 -1.41
N ASN A 96 -5.56 24.97 -2.05
CA ASN A 96 -6.34 25.99 -1.32
C ASN A 96 -7.66 25.40 -0.79
N ALA A 97 -8.30 26.08 0.18
CA ALA A 97 -9.56 25.61 0.78
C ALA A 97 -10.66 25.35 -0.26
N LYS A 98 -10.71 26.15 -1.33
CA LYS A 98 -11.65 26.00 -2.46
C LYS A 98 -11.41 24.71 -3.25
N GLU A 99 -10.16 24.30 -3.44
CA GLU A 99 -9.78 23.04 -4.09
C GLU A 99 -10.06 21.82 -3.21
N GLN A 100 -9.91 21.94 -1.88
CA GLN A 100 -10.31 20.90 -0.94
C GLN A 100 -11.83 20.70 -0.96
N ILE A 101 -12.60 21.79 -0.86
CA ILE A 101 -14.07 21.77 -0.96
C ILE A 101 -14.54 21.25 -2.33
N SER A 102 -13.86 21.65 -3.43
CA SER A 102 -14.11 21.08 -4.76
C SER A 102 -13.87 19.57 -4.80
N GLY A 103 -12.89 19.04 -4.06
CA GLY A 103 -12.67 17.60 -3.92
C GLY A 103 -13.86 16.86 -3.29
N PHE A 104 -14.50 17.46 -2.27
CA PHE A 104 -15.72 16.93 -1.68
C PHE A 104 -16.90 16.97 -2.65
N PHE A 105 -17.12 18.08 -3.36
CA PHE A 105 -18.18 18.18 -4.39
C PHE A 105 -17.97 17.22 -5.56
N LYS A 106 -16.72 17.00 -5.99
CA LYS A 106 -16.38 16.00 -7.02
C LYS A 106 -16.70 14.58 -6.58
N THR A 107 -16.56 14.29 -5.28
CA THR A 107 -16.88 12.96 -4.73
C THR A 107 -18.40 12.74 -4.70
N LEU A 108 -19.18 13.74 -4.27
CA LEU A 108 -20.65 13.66 -4.25
C LEU A 108 -21.25 13.57 -5.65
N THR A 109 -20.78 14.40 -6.59
CA THR A 109 -21.21 14.34 -8.00
C THR A 109 -20.87 13.00 -8.64
N LYS A 110 -19.70 12.44 -8.35
CA LYS A 110 -19.33 11.09 -8.78
C LYS A 110 -20.28 10.02 -8.26
N THR A 111 -20.69 10.07 -6.98
CA THR A 111 -21.64 9.09 -6.43
C THR A 111 -23.02 9.16 -7.10
N ALA A 112 -23.56 10.37 -7.31
CA ALA A 112 -24.83 10.54 -8.01
C ALA A 112 -24.73 10.06 -9.47
N ASP A 113 -23.60 10.34 -10.12
CA ASP A 113 -23.33 9.92 -11.47
C ASP A 113 -23.11 8.41 -11.60
N GLU A 114 -22.48 7.76 -10.61
CA GLU A 114 -22.33 6.30 -10.53
C GLU A 114 -23.71 5.61 -10.44
N VAL A 115 -24.66 6.18 -9.70
CA VAL A 115 -26.04 5.67 -9.63
C VAL A 115 -26.75 5.82 -10.97
N LEU A 116 -26.57 6.95 -11.66
CA LEU A 116 -27.13 7.15 -13.00
C LEU A 116 -26.53 6.17 -14.02
N LEU A 117 -25.21 5.96 -13.96
CA LEU A 117 -24.48 5.04 -14.82
C LEU A 117 -24.70 3.56 -14.46
N ALA A 118 -25.30 3.25 -13.31
CA ALA A 118 -25.62 1.87 -12.94
C ALA A 118 -26.60 1.22 -13.93
N ASN A 119 -27.50 2.02 -14.53
CA ASN A 119 -28.46 1.58 -15.54
C ASN A 119 -27.90 1.63 -16.97
N GLN A 120 -26.67 2.11 -17.15
CA GLN A 120 -26.00 2.15 -18.45
C GLN A 120 -25.67 0.72 -18.89
N LYS A 121 -26.28 0.25 -19.99
CA LYS A 121 -26.03 -1.09 -20.52
C LYS A 121 -24.61 -1.15 -21.11
N GLU A 122 -23.77 -2.04 -20.58
CA GLU A 122 -22.49 -2.38 -21.20
C GLU A 122 -22.74 -3.39 -22.32
N ASN A 123 -22.42 -3.01 -23.56
CA ASN A 123 -22.59 -3.88 -24.73
C ASN A 123 -21.30 -4.64 -25.09
N ASP A 124 -20.18 -4.33 -24.44
CA ASP A 124 -18.90 -5.00 -24.64
C ASP A 124 -18.67 -6.07 -23.55
N GLU A 125 -18.64 -7.34 -23.97
CA GLU A 125 -18.47 -8.50 -23.09
C GLU A 125 -17.14 -8.49 -22.32
N PHE A 126 -16.08 -7.88 -22.86
CA PHE A 126 -14.82 -7.73 -22.12
C PHE A 126 -15.02 -6.78 -20.95
N PHE A 127 -15.59 -5.59 -21.18
CA PHE A 127 -15.74 -4.58 -20.13
C PHE A 127 -16.75 -5.00 -19.05
N GLU A 128 -17.80 -5.72 -19.41
CA GLU A 128 -18.75 -6.25 -18.43
C GLU A 128 -18.08 -7.25 -17.48
N ARG A 129 -17.32 -8.21 -18.04
CA ARG A 129 -16.54 -9.17 -17.25
C ARG A 129 -15.49 -8.47 -16.38
N GLN A 130 -14.79 -7.47 -16.91
CA GLN A 130 -13.80 -6.71 -16.15
C GLN A 130 -14.43 -5.92 -15.01
N LYS A 131 -15.61 -5.31 -15.21
CA LYS A 131 -16.35 -4.60 -14.16
C LYS A 131 -16.71 -5.53 -13.01
N GLN A 132 -17.32 -6.68 -13.30
CA GLN A 132 -17.69 -7.66 -12.29
C GLN A 132 -16.47 -8.18 -11.53
N PHE A 133 -15.38 -8.50 -12.25
CA PHE A 133 -14.12 -8.92 -11.66
C PHE A 133 -13.55 -7.85 -10.73
N LEU A 134 -13.42 -6.59 -11.19
CA LEU A 134 -12.83 -5.51 -10.41
C LEU A 134 -13.64 -5.18 -9.16
N LEU A 135 -14.98 -5.18 -9.24
CA LEU A 135 -15.85 -4.96 -8.08
C LEU A 135 -15.63 -6.05 -7.03
N THR A 136 -15.64 -7.31 -7.46
CA THR A 136 -15.41 -8.46 -6.57
C THR A 136 -14.00 -8.42 -5.98
N TYR A 137 -12.99 -8.21 -6.83
CA TYR A 137 -11.60 -8.18 -6.43
C TYR A 137 -11.32 -7.04 -5.46
N ASN A 138 -11.85 -5.84 -5.70
CA ASN A 138 -11.63 -4.68 -4.83
C ASN A 138 -12.20 -4.90 -3.42
N THR A 139 -13.34 -5.57 -3.29
CA THR A 139 -13.87 -5.97 -1.98
C THR A 139 -12.95 -6.98 -1.31
N LYS A 140 -12.59 -8.06 -2.01
CA LYS A 140 -11.75 -9.12 -1.45
C LYS A 140 -10.37 -8.64 -1.04
N ILE A 141 -9.75 -7.77 -1.84
CA ILE A 141 -8.42 -7.24 -1.54
C ILE A 141 -8.45 -6.29 -0.35
N LYS A 142 -9.52 -5.52 -0.17
CA LYS A 142 -9.73 -4.67 1.02
C LYS A 142 -9.89 -5.50 2.29
N ASP A 143 -10.68 -6.57 2.23
CA ASP A 143 -10.86 -7.48 3.37
C ASP A 143 -9.54 -8.17 3.73
N ALA A 144 -8.81 -8.67 2.73
CA ALA A 144 -7.49 -9.29 2.91
C ALA A 144 -6.47 -8.29 3.49
N THR A 145 -6.45 -7.04 2.99
CA THR A 145 -5.59 -5.97 3.53
C THR A 145 -5.89 -5.75 5.01
N THR A 146 -7.16 -5.65 5.37
CA THR A 146 -7.60 -5.44 6.77
C THR A 146 -7.18 -6.60 7.66
N ALA A 147 -7.30 -7.84 7.18
CA ALA A 147 -6.87 -9.03 7.92
C ALA A 147 -5.35 -9.08 8.10
N ALA A 148 -4.57 -8.80 7.05
CA ALA A 148 -3.12 -8.78 7.11
C ALA A 148 -2.60 -7.68 8.06
N ASP A 149 -3.21 -6.50 8.03
CA ASP A 149 -2.90 -5.41 8.96
C ASP A 149 -3.19 -5.80 10.42
N LYS A 150 -4.29 -6.51 10.67
CA LYS A 150 -4.61 -7.05 12.01
C LYS A 150 -3.56 -8.07 12.47
N SER A 151 -3.15 -8.99 11.60
CA SER A 151 -2.11 -9.98 11.92
C SER A 151 -0.76 -9.32 12.19
N THR A 152 -0.38 -8.31 11.39
CA THR A 152 0.85 -7.53 11.59
C THR A 152 0.83 -6.85 12.97
N ARG A 153 -0.30 -6.25 13.37
CA ARG A 153 -0.47 -5.68 14.71
C ARG A 153 -0.41 -6.74 15.81
N ALA A 154 -0.98 -7.93 15.58
CA ALA A 154 -0.94 -9.02 16.55
C ALA A 154 0.50 -9.46 16.85
N HIS A 155 1.35 -9.65 15.83
CA HIS A 155 2.77 -9.95 16.04
C HIS A 155 3.48 -8.86 16.85
N LYS A 156 3.17 -7.58 16.60
CA LYS A 156 3.69 -6.48 17.42
C LYS A 156 3.27 -6.61 18.89
N THR A 157 1.99 -6.87 19.15
CA THR A 157 1.48 -7.07 20.51
C THR A 157 2.15 -8.27 21.21
N VAL A 158 2.43 -9.35 20.48
CA VAL A 158 3.17 -10.51 21.01
C VAL A 158 4.60 -10.12 21.38
N ALA A 159 5.32 -9.41 20.50
CA ALA A 159 6.67 -8.90 20.80
C ALA A 159 6.67 -7.96 22.02
N ASP A 160 5.69 -7.05 22.11
CA ASP A 160 5.51 -6.14 23.24
C ASP A 160 5.16 -6.90 24.55
N THR A 161 4.58 -8.10 24.45
CA THR A 161 4.33 -8.97 25.60
C THR A 161 5.61 -9.69 26.02
N TYR A 162 6.41 -10.18 25.07
CA TYR A 162 7.70 -10.81 25.34
C TYR A 162 8.67 -9.88 26.07
N ILE A 163 8.75 -8.59 25.70
CA ILE A 163 9.61 -7.65 26.47
C ILE A 163 9.15 -7.50 27.92
N LYS A 164 7.83 -7.41 28.16
CA LYS A 164 7.28 -7.29 29.52
C LYS A 164 7.57 -8.52 30.35
N LEU A 165 7.45 -9.71 29.76
CA LEU A 165 7.81 -10.97 30.43
C LEU A 165 9.29 -10.99 30.75
N SER A 166 10.15 -10.66 29.79
CA SER A 166 11.61 -10.57 30.02
C SER A 166 11.96 -9.65 31.19
N SER A 167 11.42 -8.42 31.20
CA SER A 167 11.61 -7.48 32.31
C SER A 167 11.09 -8.03 33.64
N GLY A 168 9.91 -8.66 33.65
CA GLY A 168 9.33 -9.26 34.85
C GLY A 168 10.21 -10.37 35.44
N PHE A 169 10.73 -11.27 34.60
CA PHE A 169 11.65 -12.32 35.03
C PHE A 169 12.98 -11.76 35.54
N ASN A 170 13.52 -10.70 34.93
CA ASN A 170 14.72 -10.03 35.43
C ASN A 170 14.51 -9.43 36.84
N THR A 171 13.37 -8.79 37.09
CA THR A 171 13.03 -8.24 38.41
C THR A 171 12.91 -9.35 39.46
N LEU A 172 12.27 -10.46 39.11
CA LEU A 172 12.17 -11.63 40.00
C LEU A 172 13.55 -12.22 40.29
N ALA A 173 14.39 -12.39 39.27
CA ALA A 173 15.74 -12.91 39.43
C ALA A 173 16.61 -12.04 40.35
N THR A 174 16.46 -10.72 40.28
CA THR A 174 17.20 -9.77 41.14
C THR A 174 16.76 -9.86 42.61
N SER A 175 15.50 -10.23 42.84
CA SER A 175 14.92 -10.32 44.18
C SER A 175 15.17 -11.69 44.83
N ASP A 176 15.43 -12.72 44.02
CA ASP A 176 15.68 -14.08 44.49
C ASP A 176 17.15 -14.29 44.86
N LYS A 177 17.39 -14.82 46.07
CA LYS A 177 18.74 -15.09 46.61
C LYS A 177 19.15 -16.55 46.46
N THR A 178 18.32 -17.38 45.83
CA THR A 178 18.58 -18.80 45.62
C THR A 178 19.12 -19.07 44.21
N ASP A 179 19.44 -20.33 43.93
CA ASP A 179 19.88 -20.78 42.61
C ASP A 179 18.80 -20.65 41.52
N LEU A 180 17.54 -20.46 41.91
CA LEU A 180 16.42 -20.21 40.99
C LEU A 180 16.62 -18.92 40.19
N SER A 181 17.32 -17.92 40.74
CA SER A 181 17.71 -16.69 40.05
C SER A 181 18.38 -16.94 38.69
N ARG A 182 19.23 -17.97 38.59
CA ARG A 182 19.91 -18.36 37.34
C ARG A 182 18.92 -18.84 36.26
N TYR A 183 17.91 -19.61 36.66
CA TYR A 183 16.84 -20.06 35.77
C TYR A 183 15.91 -18.92 35.35
N LEU A 184 15.60 -18.00 36.27
CA LEU A 184 14.79 -16.82 35.97
C LEU A 184 15.48 -15.90 34.95
N LEU A 185 16.79 -15.69 35.06
CA LEU A 185 17.59 -14.96 34.07
C LEU A 185 17.61 -15.66 32.71
N LEU A 186 17.72 -17.00 32.69
CA LEU A 186 17.65 -17.78 31.45
C LEU A 186 16.29 -17.61 30.75
N VAL A 187 15.19 -17.64 31.50
CA VAL A 187 13.84 -17.40 30.94
C VAL A 187 13.68 -15.95 30.48
N ALA A 188 14.25 -14.99 31.21
CA ALA A 188 14.24 -13.58 30.81
C ALA A 188 14.95 -13.37 29.45
N ASP A 189 16.12 -13.98 29.27
CA ASP A 189 16.88 -13.93 28.02
C ASP A 189 16.16 -14.65 26.87
N PHE A 190 15.48 -15.78 27.14
CA PHE A 190 14.62 -16.44 26.16
C PHE A 190 13.56 -15.48 25.61
N PHE A 191 12.83 -14.78 26.48
CA PHE A 191 11.79 -13.84 26.03
C PHE A 191 12.36 -12.64 25.27
N GLU A 192 13.55 -12.16 25.64
CA GLU A 192 14.23 -11.09 24.88
C GLU A 192 14.63 -11.56 23.46
N LYS A 193 15.12 -12.80 23.34
CA LYS A 193 15.42 -13.41 22.03
C LYS A 193 14.13 -13.65 21.23
N ALA A 194 13.08 -14.15 21.87
CA ALA A 194 11.78 -14.38 21.25
C ALA A 194 11.14 -13.07 20.74
N ARG A 195 11.23 -11.98 21.51
CA ARG A 195 10.83 -10.61 21.08
C ARG A 195 11.47 -10.22 19.76
N LYS A 196 12.79 -10.38 19.66
CA LYS A 196 13.55 -10.01 18.45
C LYS A 196 13.15 -10.85 17.25
N LEU A 197 12.93 -12.16 17.44
CA LEU A 197 12.44 -13.03 16.37
C LEU A 197 11.03 -12.64 15.92
N GLU A 198 10.12 -12.41 16.86
CA GLU A 198 8.73 -12.03 16.59
C GLU A 198 8.65 -10.66 15.87
N SER A 199 9.50 -9.72 16.26
CA SER A 199 9.59 -8.41 15.59
C SER A 199 10.07 -8.52 14.14
N ARG A 200 10.93 -9.50 13.83
CA ARG A 200 11.33 -9.82 12.46
C ARG A 200 10.18 -10.43 11.67
N VAL A 201 9.46 -11.39 12.25
CA VAL A 201 8.25 -11.98 11.64
C VAL A 201 7.24 -10.88 11.29
N GLN A 202 6.99 -9.96 12.22
CA GLN A 202 6.11 -8.81 12.00
C GLN A 202 6.57 -7.95 10.82
N SER A 203 7.86 -7.61 10.76
CA SER A 203 8.43 -6.74 9.72
C SER A 203 8.39 -7.38 8.33
N ASP A 204 8.78 -8.65 8.25
CA ASP A 204 8.81 -9.42 7.01
C ASP A 204 7.39 -9.70 6.49
N MET A 205 6.43 -9.98 7.38
CA MET A 205 5.02 -10.10 7.03
C MET A 205 4.44 -8.77 6.52
N ASP A 206 4.73 -7.66 7.19
CA ASP A 206 4.25 -6.33 6.75
C ASP A 206 4.78 -6.00 5.35
N LEU A 207 6.07 -6.24 5.12
CA LEU A 207 6.75 -5.96 3.87
C LEU A 207 6.25 -6.81 2.71
N LYS A 208 6.11 -8.13 2.89
CA LYS A 208 5.77 -9.05 1.79
C LYS A 208 4.27 -9.19 1.57
N LEU A 209 3.47 -9.18 2.64
CA LEU A 209 2.02 -9.37 2.52
C LEU A 209 1.25 -8.06 2.59
N SER A 210 1.35 -7.35 3.72
CA SER A 210 0.47 -6.21 3.99
C SER A 210 0.69 -5.07 2.99
N ASP A 211 1.95 -4.73 2.67
CA ASP A 211 2.26 -3.71 1.66
C ASP A 211 1.76 -4.09 0.26
N THR A 212 1.94 -5.35 -0.14
CA THR A 212 1.44 -5.86 -1.44
C THR A 212 -0.07 -5.71 -1.53
N LEU A 213 -0.79 -6.09 -0.47
CA LEU A 213 -2.24 -5.99 -0.39
C LEU A 213 -2.70 -4.51 -0.43
N ARG A 214 -2.08 -3.63 0.37
CA ARG A 214 -2.37 -2.18 0.37
C ARG A 214 -2.15 -1.56 -1.00
N TYR A 215 -1.06 -1.92 -1.67
CA TYR A 215 -0.74 -1.44 -3.01
C TYR A 215 -1.83 -1.83 -4.00
N TYR A 216 -2.17 -3.12 -4.08
CA TYR A 216 -3.16 -3.61 -5.04
C TYR A 216 -4.60 -3.25 -4.69
N MET A 217 -4.91 -2.94 -3.42
CA MET A 217 -6.17 -2.30 -3.02
C MET A 217 -6.31 -0.89 -3.61
N ARG A 218 -5.23 -0.11 -3.65
CA ARG A 218 -5.24 1.23 -4.27
C ARG A 218 -5.24 1.13 -5.80
N ASP A 219 -4.45 0.22 -6.36
CA ASP A 219 -4.35 -0.02 -7.81
C ASP A 219 -5.68 -0.58 -8.37
N SER A 220 -6.40 -1.44 -7.64
CA SER A 220 -7.75 -1.89 -8.01
C SER A 220 -8.77 -0.77 -7.98
N LYS A 221 -8.67 0.16 -7.02
CA LYS A 221 -9.52 1.35 -6.98
C LYS A 221 -9.25 2.26 -8.17
N ALA A 222 -8.00 2.44 -8.56
CA ALA A 222 -7.63 3.23 -9.75
C ALA A 222 -8.12 2.57 -11.06
N ALA A 223 -8.10 1.23 -11.15
CA ALA A 223 -8.71 0.48 -12.25
C ALA A 223 -10.25 0.65 -12.31
N LEU A 224 -10.95 0.62 -11.16
CA LEU A 224 -12.39 0.93 -11.10
C LEU A 224 -12.69 2.37 -11.54
N ASP A 225 -11.84 3.32 -11.16
CA ASP A 225 -12.00 4.72 -11.57
C ASP A 225 -11.73 4.92 -13.07
N LEU A 226 -10.90 4.09 -13.71
CA LEU A 226 -10.78 4.02 -15.17
C LEU A 226 -12.05 3.49 -15.82
N MET A 227 -12.62 2.40 -15.28
CA MET A 227 -13.90 1.85 -15.75
C MET A 227 -15.03 2.87 -15.67
N TYR A 228 -15.14 3.59 -14.55
CA TYR A 228 -16.12 4.65 -14.37
C TYR A 228 -15.98 5.76 -15.43
N ARG A 229 -14.75 6.24 -15.68
CA ARG A 229 -14.49 7.25 -16.72
C ARG A 229 -14.88 6.76 -18.11
N ARG A 230 -14.58 5.49 -18.44
CA ARG A 230 -15.01 4.87 -19.70
C ARG A 230 -16.53 4.80 -19.80
N SER A 231 -17.22 4.31 -18.76
CA SER A 231 -18.69 4.25 -18.73
C SER A 231 -19.32 5.62 -18.89
N ARG A 232 -18.69 6.68 -18.36
CA ARG A 232 -19.14 8.05 -18.59
C ARG A 232 -19.02 8.47 -20.06
N CYS A 233 -17.89 8.17 -20.71
CA CYS A 233 -17.73 8.43 -22.14
C CYS A 233 -18.74 7.66 -23.00
N LEU A 234 -19.12 6.44 -22.59
CA LEU A 234 -20.18 5.66 -23.25
C LEU A 234 -21.54 6.37 -23.15
N ALA A 235 -21.92 6.81 -21.95
CA ALA A 235 -23.18 7.52 -21.74
C ALA A 235 -23.24 8.86 -22.51
N ASP A 236 -22.13 9.60 -22.54
CA ASP A 236 -21.99 10.83 -23.34
C ASP A 236 -22.16 10.51 -24.84
N PHE A 237 -21.56 9.40 -25.32
CA PHE A 237 -21.66 8.96 -26.71
C PHE A 237 -23.09 8.57 -27.11
N GLU A 238 -23.78 7.80 -26.27
CA GLU A 238 -25.19 7.43 -26.51
C GLU A 238 -26.11 8.66 -26.49
N THR A 239 -25.84 9.63 -25.62
CA THR A 239 -26.57 10.89 -25.60
C THR A 239 -26.35 11.68 -26.89
N ALA A 240 -25.11 11.74 -27.37
CA ALA A 240 -24.79 12.40 -28.64
C ALA A 240 -25.47 11.70 -29.84
N ASN A 241 -25.55 10.36 -29.85
CA ASN A 241 -26.31 9.61 -30.85
C ASN A 241 -27.79 10.00 -30.86
N LYS A 242 -28.45 9.99 -29.69
CA LYS A 242 -29.87 10.39 -29.57
C LYS A 242 -30.10 11.84 -30.03
N ASN A 243 -29.17 12.75 -29.76
CA ASN A 243 -29.26 14.14 -30.18
C ASN A 243 -29.10 14.29 -31.70
N LEU A 244 -28.19 13.53 -32.31
CA LEU A 244 -28.03 13.46 -33.75
C LEU A 244 -29.30 12.92 -34.44
N ASP A 245 -29.90 11.85 -33.91
CA ASP A 245 -31.15 11.31 -34.44
C ASP A 245 -32.28 12.36 -34.40
N ARG A 246 -32.39 13.12 -33.32
CA ARG A 246 -33.37 14.23 -33.21
C ARG A 246 -33.09 15.35 -34.20
N ALA A 247 -31.82 15.72 -34.41
CA ALA A 247 -31.43 16.74 -35.38
C ALA A 247 -31.80 16.33 -36.80
N ARG A 248 -31.55 15.05 -37.15
CA ARG A 248 -31.94 14.44 -38.43
C ARG A 248 -33.45 14.43 -38.63
N LEU A 249 -34.22 14.01 -37.63
CA LEU A 249 -35.69 14.01 -37.68
C LEU A 249 -36.27 15.42 -37.88
N LYS A 250 -35.65 16.45 -37.31
CA LYS A 250 -36.08 17.85 -37.43
C LYS A 250 -35.48 18.57 -38.64
N ASN A 251 -34.59 17.93 -39.40
CA ASN A 251 -33.78 18.55 -40.46
C ASN A 251 -33.12 19.88 -40.04
N LYS A 252 -32.69 19.97 -38.78
CA LYS A 252 -32.12 21.20 -38.18
C LYS A 252 -30.81 20.88 -37.48
N GLU A 253 -29.78 21.69 -37.72
CA GLU A 253 -28.46 21.60 -37.05
C GLU A 253 -27.75 20.24 -37.20
N VAL A 254 -28.06 19.49 -38.27
CA VAL A 254 -27.56 18.12 -38.48
C VAL A 254 -26.03 18.07 -38.50
N GLN A 255 -25.37 18.93 -39.28
CA GLN A 255 -23.89 18.96 -39.36
C GLN A 255 -23.22 19.23 -38.01
N GLN A 256 -23.81 20.10 -37.19
CA GLN A 256 -23.28 20.41 -35.86
C GLN A 256 -23.42 19.20 -34.93
N ALA A 257 -24.58 18.54 -34.95
CA ALA A 257 -24.82 17.32 -34.18
C ALA A 257 -23.91 16.15 -34.62
N GLU A 258 -23.65 16.01 -35.93
CA GLU A 258 -22.73 15.00 -36.47
C GLU A 258 -21.30 15.25 -35.99
N THR A 259 -20.82 16.49 -36.09
CA THR A 259 -19.48 16.86 -35.60
C THR A 259 -19.34 16.63 -34.10
N ALA A 260 -20.36 16.98 -33.31
CA ALA A 260 -20.38 16.74 -31.87
C ALA A 260 -20.33 15.24 -31.53
N GLN A 261 -21.14 14.44 -32.22
CA GLN A 261 -21.19 12.99 -32.04
C GLN A 261 -19.85 12.33 -32.42
N GLN A 262 -19.23 12.73 -33.54
CA GLN A 262 -17.95 12.22 -33.99
C GLN A 262 -16.84 12.49 -32.95
N ASN A 263 -16.81 13.70 -32.37
CA ASN A 263 -15.84 14.07 -31.34
C ASN A 263 -16.00 13.24 -30.05
N VAL A 264 -17.23 12.96 -29.63
CA VAL A 264 -17.49 12.13 -28.44
C VAL A 264 -17.20 10.66 -28.72
N LYS A 265 -17.55 10.18 -29.92
CA LYS A 265 -17.23 8.83 -30.39
C LYS A 265 -15.73 8.56 -30.32
N GLN A 266 -14.92 9.44 -30.90
CA GLN A 266 -13.46 9.29 -30.91
C GLN A 266 -12.89 9.24 -29.49
N LYS A 267 -13.42 10.05 -28.56
CA LYS A 267 -13.03 10.01 -27.15
C LYS A 267 -13.38 8.67 -26.50
N PHE A 268 -14.58 8.15 -26.73
CA PHE A 268 -15.02 6.86 -26.20
C PHE A 268 -14.20 5.68 -26.75
N GLU A 269 -13.90 5.68 -28.05
CA GLU A 269 -13.06 4.66 -28.69
C GLU A 269 -11.64 4.70 -28.12
N THR A 270 -11.05 5.90 -28.03
CA THR A 270 -9.69 6.09 -27.48
C THR A 270 -9.59 5.59 -26.03
N ILE A 271 -10.52 5.98 -25.15
CA ILE A 271 -10.49 5.53 -23.75
C ILE A 271 -10.75 4.02 -23.64
N SER A 272 -11.58 3.45 -24.52
CA SER A 272 -11.84 2.00 -24.53
C SER A 272 -10.60 1.21 -24.92
N GLU A 273 -9.90 1.61 -25.98
CA GLU A 273 -8.65 0.97 -26.38
C GLU A 273 -7.62 1.00 -25.25
N LYS A 274 -7.38 2.19 -24.66
CA LYS A 274 -6.42 2.33 -23.55
C LYS A 274 -6.85 1.60 -22.29
N ALA A 275 -8.13 1.58 -21.97
CA ALA A 275 -8.63 0.82 -20.82
C ALA A 275 -8.41 -0.68 -21.00
N LYS A 276 -8.55 -1.20 -22.21
CA LYS A 276 -8.29 -2.63 -22.49
C LYS A 276 -6.83 -2.99 -22.25
N ASP A 277 -5.90 -2.17 -22.74
CA ASP A 277 -4.46 -2.36 -22.51
C ASP A 277 -4.12 -2.32 -21.02
N GLU A 278 -4.60 -1.30 -20.30
CA GLU A 278 -4.34 -1.11 -18.87
C GLU A 278 -4.89 -2.24 -18.00
N LEU A 279 -6.08 -2.77 -18.31
CA LEU A 279 -6.69 -3.87 -17.56
C LEU A 279 -5.93 -5.19 -17.78
N ASN A 280 -5.41 -5.42 -18.99
CA ASN A 280 -4.57 -6.58 -19.29
C ASN A 280 -3.21 -6.48 -18.57
N ASP A 281 -2.58 -5.30 -18.57
CA ASP A 281 -1.33 -5.05 -17.84
C ASP A 281 -1.54 -5.17 -16.32
N PHE A 282 -2.64 -4.61 -15.79
CA PHE A 282 -3.05 -4.78 -14.39
C PHE A 282 -3.13 -6.27 -14.00
N LYS A 283 -3.81 -7.09 -14.80
CA LYS A 283 -3.91 -8.54 -14.56
C LYS A 283 -2.53 -9.19 -14.47
N THR A 284 -1.67 -8.96 -15.45
CA THR A 284 -0.35 -9.59 -15.57
C THR A 284 0.55 -9.21 -14.41
N ARG A 285 0.71 -7.90 -14.15
CA ARG A 285 1.56 -7.40 -13.06
C ARG A 285 1.10 -7.88 -11.70
N ARG A 286 -0.21 -7.83 -11.45
CA ARG A 286 -0.81 -8.28 -10.19
C ARG A 286 -0.43 -9.72 -9.89
N VAL A 287 -0.64 -10.63 -10.85
CA VAL A 287 -0.34 -12.06 -10.66
C VAL A 287 1.15 -12.27 -10.40
N GLN A 288 2.02 -11.60 -11.15
CA GLN A 288 3.46 -11.71 -10.98
C GLN A 288 3.93 -11.24 -9.58
N MET A 289 3.45 -10.08 -9.11
CA MET A 289 3.85 -9.56 -7.81
C MET A 289 3.30 -10.38 -6.65
N PHE A 290 2.03 -10.80 -6.69
CA PHE A 290 1.51 -11.70 -5.66
C PHE A 290 2.28 -13.01 -5.61
N ARG A 291 2.57 -13.61 -6.77
CA ARG A 291 3.37 -14.84 -6.83
C ARG A 291 4.74 -14.66 -6.18
N LYS A 292 5.47 -13.62 -6.59
CA LYS A 292 6.80 -13.32 -6.04
C LYS A 292 6.75 -13.15 -4.52
N ASN A 293 5.90 -12.25 -4.04
CA ASN A 293 5.90 -11.88 -2.62
C ASN A 293 5.34 -12.99 -1.71
N LEU A 294 4.41 -13.82 -2.19
CA LEU A 294 3.93 -14.98 -1.43
C LEU A 294 5.00 -16.07 -1.31
N ILE A 295 5.77 -16.33 -2.38
CA ILE A 295 6.89 -17.27 -2.34
C ILE A 295 7.94 -16.78 -1.33
N GLU A 296 8.38 -15.52 -1.47
CA GLU A 296 9.37 -14.93 -0.57
C GLU A 296 8.88 -14.92 0.90
N LEU A 297 7.59 -14.66 1.14
CA LEU A 297 7.02 -14.73 2.48
C LEU A 297 7.07 -16.15 3.05
N THR A 298 6.72 -17.17 2.26
CA THR A 298 6.79 -18.57 2.71
C THR A 298 8.22 -18.98 3.05
N GLU A 299 9.20 -18.58 2.24
CA GLU A 299 10.62 -18.82 2.53
C GLU A 299 11.06 -18.17 3.85
N LEU A 300 10.62 -16.93 4.10
CA LEU A 300 10.87 -16.22 5.35
C LEU A 300 10.19 -16.92 6.53
N GLN A 301 8.94 -17.37 6.40
CA GLN A 301 8.23 -18.13 7.44
C GLN A 301 8.97 -19.41 7.82
N VAL A 302 9.48 -20.16 6.83
CA VAL A 302 10.30 -21.36 7.10
C VAL A 302 11.59 -20.98 7.83
N LYS A 303 12.24 -19.89 7.44
CA LYS A 303 13.45 -19.38 8.12
C LYS A 303 13.15 -18.99 9.57
N HIS A 304 12.04 -18.31 9.82
CA HIS A 304 11.63 -17.92 11.18
C HIS A 304 11.33 -19.14 12.05
N ALA A 305 10.59 -20.12 11.53
CA ALA A 305 10.30 -21.36 12.25
C ALA A 305 11.58 -22.13 12.62
N LYS A 306 12.54 -22.24 11.69
CA LYS A 306 13.84 -22.85 11.98
C LYS A 306 14.61 -22.09 13.07
N ALA A 307 14.64 -20.76 13.01
CA ALA A 307 15.28 -19.94 14.03
C ALA A 307 14.61 -20.11 15.41
N GLN A 308 13.28 -20.21 15.45
CA GLN A 308 12.53 -20.46 16.68
C GLN A 308 12.90 -21.82 17.30
N ILE A 309 12.95 -22.88 16.48
CA ILE A 309 13.35 -24.21 16.92
C ILE A 309 14.77 -24.20 17.48
N GLN A 310 15.72 -23.57 16.78
CA GLN A 310 17.10 -23.47 17.25
C GLN A 310 17.22 -22.71 18.57
N MET A 311 16.49 -21.61 18.72
CA MET A 311 16.43 -20.83 19.96
C MET A 311 15.91 -21.66 21.13
N ILE A 312 14.79 -22.36 20.95
CA ILE A 312 14.20 -23.21 22.00
C ILE A 312 15.15 -24.34 22.38
N LYS A 313 15.76 -25.03 21.41
CA LYS A 313 16.75 -26.08 21.68
C LYS A 313 17.94 -25.58 22.49
N GLY A 314 18.46 -24.40 22.15
CA GLY A 314 19.56 -23.79 22.88
C GLY A 314 19.20 -23.50 24.34
N VAL A 315 18.00 -23.01 24.61
CA VAL A 315 17.53 -22.76 25.98
C VAL A 315 17.34 -24.06 26.76
N LEU A 316 16.77 -25.10 26.14
CA LEU A 316 16.61 -26.41 26.79
C LEU A 316 17.96 -27.00 27.22
N GLN A 317 18.96 -26.93 26.34
CA GLN A 317 20.31 -27.39 26.65
C GLN A 317 20.95 -26.59 27.79
N GLN A 318 20.71 -25.28 27.85
CA GLN A 318 21.20 -24.44 28.96
C GLN A 318 20.53 -24.80 30.28
N THR A 319 19.25 -25.16 30.27
CA THR A 319 18.55 -25.66 31.46
C THR A 319 19.17 -26.96 31.98
N GLU A 320 19.52 -27.90 31.10
CA GLU A 320 20.18 -29.16 31.49
C GLU A 320 21.58 -28.93 32.10
N THR A 321 22.28 -27.86 31.72
CA THR A 321 23.57 -27.52 32.33
C THR A 321 23.46 -26.82 33.68
N LEU A 322 22.26 -26.32 34.04
CA LEU A 322 21.99 -25.65 35.30
C LEU A 322 21.50 -26.62 36.40
N SER A 323 21.07 -27.83 36.03
CA SER A 323 20.60 -28.90 36.94
C SER A 323 21.74 -29.72 37.50
#